data_AF-A0A962WD66-F1
#
_entry.id   AF-A0A962WD66-F1
#
_cell.length_a   1.000
_cell.length_b   1.000
_cell.length_c   1.000
_cell.angle_alpha   90.00
_cell.angle_beta   90.00
_cell.angle_gamma   90.00
#
_symmetry.space_group_name_H-M   'P 1'
#
loop_
_entity.id
_entity.type
_entity.pdbx_description
1 polymer ?
#
loop_
_entity_poly.entity_id
_entity_poly.type
_entity_poly.pdbx_seq_one_letter_code
_entity_poly.pdbx_strand_id
1 'polypeptide(L)'
;MNAAMEYVLPTLTLIAIGIFLALFTGELNATNGRARLRQMAVFSYLFALTLMALVLLSFKFPQIFAPDTNYDSAFSITPACSRPAAQSSVPDTIDCSKGAYQWAINIGGVRLHPEPSATEGDDGTTVPTAVPPVPETVSQLQGGLVVPLFVVIVALMGGTVSMTRRLPEIQKQAWRYIELVNPPSEQDQDPEGTPISAPAAETNPDLSDSRYHEADGKTIATRQPITLDYARERLIFQIMQVVSAPIVAMIAYYLFEPDTKAMSIAIAFISGFASESVLIGVRRLGDVLLAKVGGDNPGPKDHPSP
;
A
#
# COMPACT_ATOMS: atom_id res chain seq x y z
N MET A 1 26.11 20.31 1.71
CA MET A 1 25.29 19.31 2.43
C MET A 1 24.35 18.51 1.51
N ASN A 2 23.98 19.02 0.33
CA ASN A 2 22.95 18.37 -0.50
C ASN A 2 23.42 17.10 -1.22
N ALA A 3 24.66 17.05 -1.73
CA ALA A 3 25.17 15.88 -2.44
C ALA A 3 25.21 14.61 -1.57
N ALA A 4 25.53 14.72 -0.27
CA ALA A 4 25.51 13.56 0.62
C ALA A 4 24.09 13.02 0.84
N MET A 5 23.09 13.91 0.92
CA MET A 5 21.69 13.52 1.14
C MET A 5 21.09 12.80 -0.08
N GLU A 6 21.51 13.16 -1.29
CA GLU A 6 21.07 12.52 -2.54
C GLU A 6 21.45 11.04 -2.61
N TYR A 7 22.57 10.63 -2.02
CA TYR A 7 22.99 9.21 -1.99
C TYR A 7 22.44 8.45 -0.77
N VAL A 8 22.20 9.12 0.36
CA VAL A 8 21.75 8.46 1.59
C VAL A 8 20.39 7.77 1.40
N LEU A 9 19.42 8.45 0.79
CA LEU A 9 18.08 7.90 0.60
C LEU A 9 18.04 6.63 -0.29
N PRO A 10 18.64 6.61 -1.51
CA PRO A 10 18.69 5.40 -2.33
C PRO A 10 19.51 4.29 -1.67
N THR A 11 20.62 4.61 -0.99
CA THR A 11 21.40 3.59 -0.26
C THR A 11 20.59 2.95 0.87
N LEU A 12 19.88 3.74 1.69
CA LEU A 12 18.99 3.22 2.73
C LEU A 12 17.87 2.35 2.13
N THR A 13 17.32 2.76 0.98
CA THR A 13 16.30 1.98 0.27
C THR A 13 16.84 0.63 -0.20
N LEU A 14 18.04 0.59 -0.80
CA LEU A 14 18.68 -0.65 -1.22
C LEU A 14 19.01 -1.57 -0.04
N ILE A 15 19.47 -1.00 1.08
CA ILE A 15 19.70 -1.75 2.32
C ILE A 15 18.39 -2.35 2.84
N ALA A 16 17.30 -1.57 2.87
CA ALA A 16 16.00 -2.05 3.31
C ALA A 16 15.47 -3.19 2.41
N ILE A 17 15.65 -3.09 1.09
CA ILE A 17 15.32 -4.16 0.13
C ILE A 17 16.19 -5.41 0.39
N GLY A 18 17.49 -5.24 0.60
CA GLY A 18 18.40 -6.35 0.91
C GLY A 18 17.99 -7.08 2.19
N ILE A 19 17.66 -6.34 3.25
CA ILE A 19 17.15 -6.89 4.52
C ILE A 19 15.82 -7.61 4.29
N PHE A 20 14.89 -7.01 3.53
CA PHE A 20 13.62 -7.63 3.19
C PHE A 20 13.83 -8.97 2.49
N LEU A 21 14.64 -9.00 1.43
CA LEU A 21 14.93 -10.24 0.71
C LEU A 21 15.57 -11.28 1.64
N ALA A 22 16.59 -10.92 2.42
CA ALA A 22 17.27 -11.84 3.33
C ALA A 22 16.37 -12.41 4.43
N LEU A 23 15.35 -11.66 4.89
CA LEU A 23 14.40 -12.12 5.89
C LEU A 23 13.31 -13.02 5.29
N PHE A 24 12.84 -12.73 4.07
CA PHE A 24 11.66 -13.37 3.49
C PHE A 24 11.96 -14.51 2.51
N THR A 25 13.17 -14.65 1.95
CA THR A 25 13.48 -15.71 0.96
C THR A 25 14.05 -17.02 1.54
N GLY A 26 14.37 -17.08 2.83
CA GLY A 26 14.98 -18.27 3.44
C GLY A 26 14.01 -19.44 3.70
N GLU A 27 14.55 -20.65 3.84
CA GLU A 27 13.80 -21.83 4.31
C GLU A 27 13.44 -21.70 5.79
N LEU A 28 12.17 -21.97 6.11
CA LEU A 28 11.64 -21.90 7.47
C LEU A 28 11.71 -23.27 8.14
N ASN A 29 12.86 -23.57 8.76
CA ASN A 29 12.99 -24.79 9.57
C ASN A 29 12.26 -24.66 10.92
N ALA A 30 11.64 -25.74 11.37
CA ALA A 30 10.86 -25.77 12.63
C ALA A 30 11.68 -25.34 13.86
N THR A 31 12.99 -25.64 13.88
CA THR A 31 13.91 -25.28 14.96
C THR A 31 14.20 -23.78 15.05
N ASN A 32 14.31 -23.10 13.91
CA ASN A 32 14.65 -21.67 13.82
C ASN A 32 13.43 -20.78 13.55
N GLY A 33 12.26 -21.38 13.31
CA GLY A 33 11.03 -20.70 12.90
C GLY A 33 10.61 -19.61 13.87
N ARG A 34 10.73 -19.83 15.18
CA ARG A 34 10.38 -18.84 16.22
C ARG A 34 11.22 -17.57 16.11
N ALA A 35 12.54 -17.73 15.96
CA ALA A 35 13.45 -16.60 15.87
C ALA A 35 13.25 -15.83 14.55
N ARG A 36 13.11 -16.53 13.43
CA ARG A 36 12.88 -15.94 12.10
C ARG A 36 11.54 -15.20 12.02
N LEU A 37 10.46 -15.80 12.53
CA LEU A 37 9.15 -15.17 12.58
C LEU A 37 9.17 -13.87 13.42
N ARG A 38 9.87 -13.89 14.56
CA ARG A 38 10.08 -12.70 15.38
C ARG A 38 10.83 -11.61 14.60
N GLN A 39 11.89 -11.96 13.88
CA GLN A 39 12.64 -11.02 13.04
C GLN A 39 11.77 -10.42 11.92
N MET A 40 10.99 -11.24 11.22
CA MET A 40 10.05 -10.77 10.18
C MET A 40 9.03 -9.79 10.76
N ALA A 41 8.44 -10.10 11.92
CA ALA A 41 7.48 -9.22 12.55
C ALA A 41 8.12 -7.91 13.04
N VAL A 42 9.32 -7.96 13.64
CA VAL A 42 10.06 -6.76 14.03
C VAL A 42 10.36 -5.89 12.81
N PHE A 43 10.80 -6.50 11.70
CA PHE A 43 11.00 -5.80 10.44
C PHE A 43 9.70 -5.12 9.97
N SER A 44 8.58 -5.82 9.99
CA SER A 44 7.27 -5.28 9.63
C SER A 44 6.87 -4.06 10.48
N TYR A 45 7.12 -4.08 11.79
CA TYR A 45 6.88 -2.92 12.65
C TYR A 45 7.84 -1.76 12.37
N LEU A 46 9.13 -2.04 12.18
CA LEU A 46 10.11 -1.02 11.84
C LEU A 46 9.82 -0.37 10.49
N PHE A 47 9.38 -1.16 9.51
CA PHE A 47 8.93 -0.68 8.21
C PHE A 47 7.73 0.27 8.36
N ALA A 48 6.69 -0.16 9.09
CA ALA A 48 5.52 0.67 9.38
C ALA A 48 5.87 1.99 10.09
N LEU A 49 6.72 1.94 11.12
CA LEU A 49 7.18 3.13 11.83
C LEU A 49 8.02 4.04 10.95
N THR A 50 8.90 3.48 10.12
CA THR A 50 9.73 4.25 9.18
C THR A 50 8.87 4.96 8.13
N LEU A 51 7.85 4.29 7.58
CA LEU A 51 6.89 4.90 6.66
C LEU A 51 6.10 6.04 7.33
N MET A 52 5.63 5.83 8.56
CA MET A 52 4.92 6.89 9.31
C MET A 52 5.84 8.06 9.64
N ALA A 53 7.10 7.80 10.02
CA ALA A 53 8.09 8.83 10.23
C ALA A 53 8.40 9.61 8.94
N LEU A 54 8.52 8.93 7.80
CA LEU A 54 8.73 9.55 6.49
C LEU A 54 7.56 10.46 6.12
N VAL A 55 6.32 9.99 6.32
CA VAL A 55 5.10 10.77 6.12
C VAL A 55 5.09 12.04 6.98
N LEU A 56 5.42 11.92 8.27
CA LEU A 56 5.49 13.06 9.19
C LEU A 56 6.60 14.04 8.81
N LEU A 57 7.73 13.53 8.31
CA LEU A 57 8.84 14.33 7.83
C LEU A 57 8.46 15.15 6.60
N SER A 58 7.67 14.57 5.68
CA SER A 58 7.15 15.29 4.49
C SER A 58 6.33 16.52 4.84
N PHE A 59 5.59 16.51 5.96
CA PHE A 59 4.86 17.70 6.43
C PHE A 59 5.77 18.78 7.00
N LYS A 60 6.87 18.40 7.65
CA LYS A 60 7.79 19.36 8.30
C LYS A 60 8.78 19.97 7.30
N PHE A 61 9.15 19.22 6.26
CA PHE A 61 10.18 19.62 5.31
C PHE A 61 9.76 19.30 3.87
N PRO A 62 8.73 19.98 3.34
CA PRO A 62 8.30 19.77 1.95
C PRO A 62 9.41 20.09 0.94
N GLN A 63 10.31 21.00 1.29
CA GLN A 63 11.47 21.41 0.50
C GLN A 63 12.44 20.26 0.18
N ILE A 64 12.47 19.20 1.01
CA ILE A 64 13.31 18.01 0.75
C ILE A 64 12.78 17.22 -0.45
N PHE A 65 11.46 17.23 -0.65
CA PHE A 65 10.77 16.41 -1.66
C PHE A 65 10.54 17.16 -2.98
N ALA A 66 10.71 18.48 -2.97
CA ALA A 66 10.57 19.34 -4.13
C ALA A 66 11.79 20.25 -4.26
N PRO A 67 12.97 19.69 -4.63
CA PRO A 67 14.08 20.55 -5.03
C PRO A 67 13.61 21.46 -6.18
N ASP A 68 14.14 22.69 -6.27
CA ASP A 68 13.82 23.72 -7.27
C ASP A 68 14.20 23.34 -8.72
N THR A 69 14.06 22.07 -9.09
CA THR A 69 14.43 21.53 -10.37
C THR A 69 13.43 22.00 -11.42
N ASN A 70 13.90 22.96 -12.19
CA ASN A 70 13.28 23.63 -13.33
C ASN A 70 13.09 22.69 -14.55
N TYR A 71 12.78 21.42 -14.32
CA TYR A 71 12.65 20.41 -15.36
C TYR A 71 11.21 19.93 -15.48
N ASP A 72 10.70 19.93 -16.71
CA ASP A 72 9.47 19.26 -17.15
C ASP A 72 9.62 17.73 -16.99
N SER A 73 9.70 17.26 -15.76
CA SER A 73 9.72 15.84 -15.47
C SER A 73 8.31 15.27 -15.54
N ALA A 74 8.19 14.07 -16.12
CA ALA A 74 6.92 13.34 -16.17
C ALA A 74 6.34 13.04 -14.77
N PHE A 75 7.15 13.16 -13.72
CA PHE A 75 6.74 13.07 -12.33
C PHE A 75 7.30 14.26 -11.56
N SER A 76 6.45 15.07 -10.91
CA SER A 76 6.91 16.14 -10.01
C SER A 76 5.98 16.36 -8.83
N ILE A 77 6.53 16.87 -7.72
CA ILE A 77 5.78 17.26 -6.53
C ILE A 77 5.95 18.77 -6.39
N THR A 78 4.87 19.53 -6.48
CA THR A 78 4.91 21.00 -6.46
C THR A 78 3.61 21.56 -5.88
N PRO A 79 3.61 22.75 -5.24
CA PRO A 79 2.38 23.49 -5.01
C PRO A 79 1.74 23.82 -6.37
N ALA A 80 0.57 23.23 -6.62
CA ALA A 80 -0.13 23.39 -7.87
C ALA A 80 -1.64 23.42 -7.72
N CYS A 81 -2.27 23.97 -8.76
CA CYS A 81 -3.67 23.77 -9.10
C CYS A 81 -3.76 23.17 -10.50
N SER A 82 -4.85 22.48 -10.80
CA SER A 82 -5.14 21.89 -12.09
C SER A 82 -6.19 22.71 -12.82
N ARG A 83 -5.95 22.96 -14.12
CA ARG A 83 -6.91 23.60 -15.02
C ARG A 83 -7.58 22.50 -15.85
N PRO A 84 -8.91 22.45 -15.91
CA PRO A 84 -9.60 21.42 -16.69
C PRO A 84 -9.17 21.49 -18.15
N ALA A 85 -8.77 20.35 -18.72
CA ALA A 85 -8.75 20.21 -20.16
C ALA A 85 -10.21 20.31 -20.66
N ALA A 86 -10.43 20.72 -21.91
CA ALA A 86 -11.73 21.10 -22.46
C ALA A 86 -12.91 20.11 -22.25
N GLN A 87 -12.67 18.89 -21.75
CA GLN A 87 -13.68 17.86 -21.49
C GLN A 87 -13.49 17.09 -20.15
N SER A 88 -12.56 17.47 -19.28
CA SER A 88 -12.33 16.76 -18.00
C SER A 88 -12.77 17.60 -16.80
N SER A 89 -13.64 17.06 -15.95
CA SER A 89 -13.88 17.61 -14.62
C SER A 89 -12.62 17.50 -13.78
N VAL A 90 -12.27 18.58 -13.09
CA VAL A 90 -11.17 18.62 -12.13
C VAL A 90 -11.80 18.71 -10.74
N PRO A 91 -11.37 17.89 -9.76
CA PRO A 91 -11.91 17.99 -8.42
C PRO A 91 -11.73 19.40 -7.83
N ASP A 92 -12.79 19.91 -7.21
CA ASP A 92 -12.87 21.25 -6.62
C ASP A 92 -11.70 21.61 -5.70
N THR A 93 -11.10 20.60 -5.07
CA THR A 93 -10.00 20.78 -4.12
C THR A 93 -8.68 21.24 -4.75
N ILE A 94 -8.55 21.13 -6.07
CA ILE A 94 -7.36 21.52 -6.85
C ILE A 94 -7.70 22.39 -8.06
N ASP A 95 -8.95 22.87 -8.20
CA ASP A 95 -9.36 23.69 -9.34
C ASP A 95 -8.78 25.11 -9.24
N CYS A 96 -7.94 25.48 -10.22
CA CYS A 96 -7.37 26.82 -10.33
C CYS A 96 -8.45 27.92 -10.37
N SER A 97 -9.61 27.66 -10.98
CA SER A 97 -10.69 28.64 -11.13
C SER A 97 -11.28 29.07 -9.79
N LYS A 98 -11.21 28.18 -8.79
CA LYS A 98 -11.68 28.41 -7.42
C LYS A 98 -10.60 28.99 -6.50
N GLY A 99 -9.41 29.29 -7.03
CA GLY A 99 -8.25 29.71 -6.25
C GLY A 99 -7.74 28.61 -5.30
N ALA A 100 -8.12 27.35 -5.54
CA ALA A 100 -7.71 26.23 -4.73
C ALA A 100 -6.39 25.66 -5.24
N TYR A 101 -5.36 25.65 -4.39
CA TYR A 101 -4.07 25.04 -4.69
C TYR A 101 -3.58 24.24 -3.49
N GLN A 102 -2.85 23.16 -3.78
CA GLN A 102 -2.27 22.28 -2.76
C GLN A 102 -0.95 21.70 -3.26
N TRP A 103 -0.15 21.13 -2.36
CA TRP A 103 0.92 20.25 -2.78
C TRP A 103 0.32 19.08 -3.55
N ALA A 104 0.69 18.94 -4.81
CA ALA A 104 0.17 17.90 -5.68
C ALA A 104 1.31 17.11 -6.32
N ILE A 105 1.05 15.83 -6.55
CA ILE A 105 1.85 14.95 -7.37
C ILE A 105 1.31 15.09 -8.79
N ASN A 106 2.15 15.54 -9.71
CA ASN A 106 1.87 15.62 -11.13
C ASN A 106 2.49 14.42 -11.83
N ILE A 107 1.68 13.63 -12.54
CA ILE A 107 2.13 12.53 -13.39
C ILE A 107 1.68 12.81 -14.84
N GLY A 108 2.62 13.15 -15.71
CA GLY A 108 2.40 13.37 -17.14
C GLY A 108 1.68 14.67 -17.51
N GLY A 109 1.41 15.57 -16.55
CA GLY A 109 0.85 16.90 -16.83
C GLY A 109 1.93 17.92 -17.17
N VAL A 110 1.56 18.93 -17.95
CA VAL A 110 2.47 20.01 -18.38
C VAL A 110 2.26 21.23 -17.48
N ARG A 111 3.35 21.91 -17.10
CA ARG A 111 3.26 23.19 -16.39
C ARG A 111 2.90 24.28 -17.39
N LEU A 112 1.82 24.99 -17.12
CA LEU A 112 1.54 26.24 -17.79
C LEU A 112 2.38 27.32 -17.12
N HIS A 113 3.31 27.89 -17.88
CA HIS A 113 3.91 29.15 -17.47
C HIS A 113 2.80 30.19 -17.35
N PRO A 114 2.82 31.05 -16.32
CA PRO A 114 1.93 32.19 -16.27
C PRO A 114 2.07 32.91 -17.59
N GLU A 115 1.01 32.92 -18.39
CA GLU A 115 0.99 33.71 -19.61
C GLU A 115 1.28 35.15 -19.14
N PRO A 116 2.34 35.80 -19.63
CA PRO A 116 2.72 37.12 -19.16
C PRO A 116 1.48 37.99 -19.32
N SER A 117 0.94 38.47 -18.19
CA SER A 117 -0.27 39.27 -18.13
C SER A 117 -0.24 40.24 -19.30
N ALA A 118 -1.11 40.02 -20.30
CA ALA A 118 -1.05 40.74 -21.55
C ALA A 118 -0.89 42.22 -21.24
N THR A 119 0.24 42.77 -21.68
CA THR A 119 0.58 44.19 -21.54
C THR A 119 -0.61 45.01 -22.02
N GLU A 120 -0.99 46.00 -21.21
CA GLU A 120 -2.01 47.01 -21.46
C GLU A 120 -2.31 47.20 -22.95
N GLY A 121 -3.42 46.63 -23.41
CA GLY A 121 -4.05 47.09 -24.64
C GLY A 121 -4.62 48.46 -24.37
N ASP A 122 -4.15 49.45 -25.13
CA ASP A 122 -4.54 50.88 -25.14
C ASP A 122 -6.01 51.14 -25.53
N ASP A 123 -6.88 50.14 -25.39
CA ASP A 123 -8.30 50.25 -25.66
C ASP A 123 -9.04 49.98 -24.35
N GLY A 124 -9.59 51.04 -23.75
CA GLY A 124 -10.10 51.13 -22.37
C GLY A 124 -11.25 50.19 -21.99
N THR A 125 -11.41 49.06 -22.68
CA THR A 125 -12.33 47.99 -22.35
C THR A 125 -11.65 47.03 -21.38
N THR A 126 -11.63 47.42 -20.10
CA THR A 126 -11.26 46.54 -18.99
C THR A 126 -12.26 45.39 -18.90
N VAL A 127 -11.93 44.24 -19.51
CA VAL A 127 -12.67 43.00 -19.22
C VAL A 127 -12.21 42.55 -17.84
N PRO A 128 -13.10 42.50 -16.82
CA PRO A 128 -12.73 42.00 -15.52
C PRO A 128 -12.57 40.48 -15.63
N THR A 129 -11.36 40.02 -15.91
CA THR A 129 -10.99 38.62 -15.74
C THR A 129 -10.99 38.35 -14.24
N ALA A 130 -12.14 37.95 -13.71
CA ALA A 130 -12.43 37.72 -12.29
C ALA A 130 -11.71 36.48 -11.70
N VAL A 131 -10.55 36.11 -12.25
CA VAL A 131 -9.74 35.02 -11.70
C VAL A 131 -8.95 35.60 -10.52
N PRO A 132 -9.12 35.07 -9.30
CA PRO A 132 -8.36 35.53 -8.15
C PRO A 132 -6.85 35.43 -8.44
N PRO A 133 -6.04 36.41 -8.01
CA PRO A 133 -4.60 36.37 -8.25
C PRO A 133 -3.99 35.15 -7.57
N VAL A 134 -3.51 34.21 -8.38
CA VAL A 134 -2.78 33.02 -7.91
C VAL A 134 -1.36 33.47 -7.54
N PRO A 135 -0.79 33.05 -6.39
CA PRO A 135 0.58 33.39 -6.05
C PRO A 135 1.56 32.91 -7.13
N GLU A 136 2.57 33.71 -7.47
CA GLU A 136 3.59 33.36 -8.48
C GLU A 136 4.34 32.05 -8.20
N THR A 137 4.30 31.58 -6.95
CA THR A 137 4.92 30.33 -6.51
C THR A 137 4.08 29.09 -6.80
N VAL A 138 2.83 29.23 -7.26
CA VAL A 138 1.92 28.11 -7.54
C VAL A 138 1.95 27.79 -9.03
N SER A 139 2.29 26.55 -9.36
CA SER A 139 2.29 26.07 -10.74
C SER A 139 0.86 25.77 -11.21
N GLN A 140 0.47 26.26 -12.38
CA GLN A 140 -0.76 25.82 -13.04
C GLN A 140 -0.44 24.57 -13.87
N LEU A 141 -1.16 23.48 -13.64
CA LEU A 141 -0.97 22.22 -14.37
C LEU A 141 -2.10 22.02 -15.37
N GLN A 142 -1.76 21.57 -16.57
CA GLN A 142 -2.72 21.17 -17.60
C GLN A 142 -2.47 19.72 -18.03
N GLY A 143 -3.55 18.93 -18.00
CA GLY A 143 -3.51 17.50 -18.33
C GLY A 143 -2.85 16.64 -17.26
N GLY A 144 -2.59 15.37 -17.59
CA GLY A 144 -1.97 14.39 -16.70
C GLY A 144 -2.83 13.98 -15.50
N LEU A 145 -2.22 13.23 -14.58
CA LEU A 145 -2.79 12.85 -13.30
C LEU A 145 -2.22 13.76 -12.20
N VAL A 146 -3.01 14.72 -11.76
CA VAL A 146 -2.71 15.62 -10.63
C VAL A 146 -3.42 15.13 -9.38
N VAL A 147 -2.69 14.59 -8.40
CA VAL A 147 -3.28 14.09 -7.15
C VAL A 147 -2.76 14.93 -5.98
N PRO A 148 -3.62 15.42 -5.07
CA PRO A 148 -3.14 16.06 -3.85
C PRO A 148 -2.21 15.14 -3.05
N LEU A 149 -1.06 15.65 -2.63
CA LEU A 149 -0.05 14.89 -1.87
C LEU A 149 -0.64 14.29 -0.58
N PHE A 150 -1.57 14.99 0.07
CA PHE A 150 -2.23 14.51 1.27
C PHE A 150 -3.03 13.21 1.02
N VAL A 151 -3.56 12.99 -0.18
CA VAL A 151 -4.30 11.75 -0.53
C VAL A 151 -3.35 10.55 -0.45
N VAL A 152 -2.14 10.68 -1.01
CA VAL A 152 -1.11 9.63 -0.93
C VAL A 152 -0.67 9.38 0.50
N ILE A 153 -0.43 10.44 1.26
CA ILE A 153 -0.03 10.38 2.66
C ILE A 153 -1.09 9.67 3.52
N VAL A 154 -2.35 10.10 3.41
CA VAL A 154 -3.46 9.56 4.21
C VAL A 154 -3.71 8.09 3.83
N ALA A 155 -3.53 7.72 2.57
CA ALA A 155 -3.60 6.33 2.14
C ALA A 155 -2.50 5.45 2.75
N LEU A 156 -1.25 5.93 2.81
CA LEU A 156 -0.15 5.23 3.50
C LEU A 156 -0.45 5.03 4.98
N MET A 157 -1.02 6.06 5.63
CA MET A 157 -1.42 5.98 7.03
C MET A 157 -2.53 4.93 7.23
N GLY A 158 -3.56 4.92 6.39
CA GLY A 158 -4.63 3.91 6.42
C GLY A 158 -4.08 2.48 6.22
N GLY A 159 -3.19 2.29 5.26
CA GLY A 159 -2.52 1.00 5.01
C GLY A 159 -1.70 0.55 6.21
N THR A 160 -0.92 1.45 6.80
CA THR A 160 -0.07 1.14 7.95
C THR A 160 -0.89 0.79 9.20
N VAL A 161 -2.00 1.49 9.43
CA VAL A 161 -2.96 1.15 10.52
C VAL A 161 -3.60 -0.22 10.29
N SER A 162 -3.97 -0.57 9.05
CA SER A 162 -4.47 -1.91 8.72
C SER A 162 -3.44 -2.99 9.04
N MET A 163 -2.20 -2.81 8.56
CA MET A 163 -1.10 -3.76 8.77
C MET A 163 -0.79 -3.96 10.26
N THR A 164 -0.63 -2.88 11.03
CA THR A 164 -0.30 -2.95 12.46
C THR A 164 -1.37 -3.66 13.30
N ARG A 165 -2.65 -3.61 12.89
CA ARG A 165 -3.72 -4.36 13.56
C ARG A 165 -3.66 -5.86 13.29
N ARG A 166 -3.17 -6.29 12.13
CA ARG A 166 -3.14 -7.69 11.68
C ARG A 166 -1.88 -8.44 12.11
N LEU A 167 -0.76 -7.74 12.28
CA LEU A 167 0.51 -8.35 12.70
C LEU A 167 0.40 -9.19 13.99
N PRO A 168 -0.21 -8.70 15.10
CA PRO A 168 -0.34 -9.50 16.32
C PRO A 168 -1.17 -10.77 16.12
N GLU A 169 -2.16 -10.73 15.24
CA GLU A 169 -3.00 -11.88 14.94
C GLU A 169 -2.23 -12.96 14.17
N ILE A 170 -1.46 -12.57 13.15
CA ILE A 170 -0.59 -13.49 12.40
C ILE A 170 0.44 -14.12 13.34
N GLN A 171 1.08 -13.31 14.20
CA GLN A 171 2.03 -13.82 15.19
C GLN A 171 1.40 -14.82 16.14
N LYS A 172 0.21 -14.52 16.68
CA LYS A 172 -0.51 -15.42 17.60
C LYS A 172 -0.89 -16.75 16.93
N GLN A 173 -1.36 -16.71 15.68
CA GLN A 173 -1.74 -17.91 14.93
C GLN A 173 -0.51 -18.78 14.60
N ALA A 174 0.60 -18.16 14.19
CA ALA A 174 1.84 -18.87 13.87
C ALA A 174 2.52 -19.43 15.12
N TRP A 175 2.43 -18.73 16.26
CA TRP A 175 2.99 -19.20 17.52
C TRP A 175 2.32 -20.49 18.00
N ARG A 176 0.98 -20.57 17.90
CA ARG A 176 0.22 -21.79 18.23
C ARG A 176 0.65 -22.99 17.39
N TYR A 177 0.96 -22.77 16.11
CA TYR A 177 1.47 -23.84 15.25
C TYR A 177 2.82 -24.37 15.73
N ILE A 178 3.74 -23.47 16.12
CA ILE A 178 5.05 -23.88 16.66
C ILE A 178 4.89 -24.72 17.93
N GLU A 179 3.97 -24.34 18.83
CA GLU A 179 3.69 -25.08 20.07
C GLU A 179 3.13 -26.48 19.81
N LEU A 180 2.31 -26.64 18.76
CA LEU A 180 1.75 -27.93 18.37
C LEU A 180 2.79 -28.85 17.72
N VAL A 181 3.69 -28.29 16.90
CA VAL A 181 4.72 -29.07 16.18
C VAL A 181 5.90 -29.42 17.07
N ASN A 182 6.25 -28.54 18.02
CA ASN A 182 7.33 -28.77 18.98
C ASN A 182 6.77 -28.62 20.40
N PRO A 183 6.05 -29.64 20.91
CA PRO A 183 5.60 -29.61 22.29
C PRO A 183 6.83 -29.48 23.21
N PRO A 184 6.75 -28.69 24.30
CA PRO A 184 7.82 -28.65 25.29
C PRO A 184 8.09 -30.08 25.76
N SER A 185 9.36 -30.49 25.73
CA SER A 185 9.78 -31.78 26.22
C SER A 185 9.28 -31.96 27.66
N GLU A 186 8.63 -33.08 27.93
CA GLU A 186 8.00 -33.45 29.21
C GLU A 186 8.94 -33.32 30.43
N GLN A 187 10.25 -33.16 30.21
CA GLN A 187 11.26 -32.88 31.23
C GLN A 187 11.22 -31.47 31.86
N ASP A 188 10.45 -30.53 31.29
CA ASP A 188 10.17 -29.22 31.93
C ASP A 188 8.86 -29.23 32.75
N GLN A 189 8.21 -30.39 32.94
CA GLN A 189 7.11 -30.49 33.89
C GLN A 189 7.65 -30.41 35.31
N ASP A 190 7.30 -29.33 36.02
CA ASP A 190 7.40 -29.26 37.47
C ASP A 190 6.83 -30.57 38.07
N PRO A 191 7.54 -31.24 38.99
CA PRO A 191 7.16 -32.56 39.50
C PRO A 191 5.88 -32.57 40.37
N GLU A 192 5.08 -31.51 40.38
CA GLU A 192 3.90 -31.39 41.22
C GLU A 192 2.62 -31.64 40.39
N GLY A 193 2.21 -32.91 40.42
CA GLY A 193 1.32 -33.51 39.44
C GLY A 193 -0.15 -33.09 39.45
N THR A 194 -0.79 -33.33 38.32
CA THR A 194 -2.12 -33.95 38.21
C THR A 194 -2.24 -34.51 36.78
N PRO A 195 -2.52 -35.81 36.56
CA PRO A 195 -2.66 -36.35 35.21
C PRO A 195 -4.00 -35.89 34.61
N ILE A 196 -3.95 -34.93 33.69
CA ILE A 196 -5.04 -34.68 32.75
C ILE A 196 -4.71 -35.49 31.50
N SER A 197 -5.46 -36.55 31.27
CA SER A 197 -5.36 -37.39 30.07
C SER A 197 -5.49 -36.54 28.82
N ALA A 198 -4.38 -36.31 28.12
CA ALA A 198 -4.38 -35.69 26.81
C ALA A 198 -4.96 -36.70 25.80
N PRO A 199 -5.89 -36.30 24.91
CA PRO A 199 -6.34 -37.16 23.83
C PRO A 199 -5.17 -37.38 22.86
N ALA A 200 -5.00 -38.63 22.44
CA ALA A 200 -3.95 -39.06 21.52
C ALA A 200 -3.94 -38.18 20.27
N ALA A 201 -2.83 -37.46 20.07
CA ALA A 201 -2.55 -36.76 18.83
C ALA A 201 -2.23 -37.82 17.76
N GLU A 202 -3.23 -38.14 16.94
CA GLU A 202 -3.01 -38.89 15.71
C GLU A 202 -2.05 -38.13 14.80
N THR A 203 -0.94 -38.78 14.51
CA THR A 203 0.08 -38.40 13.55
C THR A 203 -0.55 -38.38 12.16
N ASN A 204 -1.11 -37.24 11.74
CA ASN A 204 -1.57 -37.04 10.37
C ASN A 204 -0.61 -36.07 9.66
N PRO A 205 0.37 -36.56 8.88
CA PRO A 205 1.40 -35.73 8.25
C PRO A 205 0.93 -34.99 6.99
N ASP A 206 -0.37 -34.96 6.69
CA ASP A 206 -0.88 -34.47 5.40
C ASP A 206 -1.69 -33.16 5.49
N LEU A 207 -1.33 -32.27 6.43
CA LEU A 207 -1.90 -30.93 6.52
C LEU A 207 -1.11 -29.91 5.69
N SER A 208 -0.66 -30.31 4.50
CA SER A 208 0.13 -29.46 3.60
C SER A 208 -0.64 -28.95 2.36
N ASP A 209 -1.86 -29.46 2.10
CA ASP A 209 -2.61 -29.14 0.87
C ASP A 209 -4.00 -28.50 1.10
N SER A 210 -4.21 -27.77 2.20
CA SER A 210 -5.37 -26.86 2.28
C SER A 210 -5.11 -25.57 1.52
N ARG A 211 -5.04 -25.70 0.18
CA ARG A 211 -5.25 -24.61 -0.76
C ARG A 211 -6.70 -24.12 -0.64
N TYR A 212 -6.84 -22.91 -0.11
CA TYR A 212 -7.92 -21.95 -0.35
C TYR A 212 -9.34 -22.51 -0.59
N HIS A 213 -10.15 -22.60 0.48
CA HIS A 213 -11.58 -22.32 0.41
C HIS A 213 -12.07 -21.76 1.75
N GLU A 214 -11.93 -20.45 1.97
CA GLU A 214 -12.67 -19.74 3.01
C GLU A 214 -13.65 -18.79 2.34
N ALA A 215 -14.72 -19.40 1.85
CA ALA A 215 -15.90 -18.77 1.30
C ALA A 215 -17.12 -19.25 2.09
N ASP A 216 -17.17 -19.02 3.40
CA ASP A 216 -18.46 -18.89 4.05
C ASP A 216 -18.38 -18.10 5.35
N GLY A 217 -19.09 -16.98 5.38
CA GLY A 217 -19.15 -16.09 6.52
C GLY A 217 -20.09 -16.66 7.59
N LYS A 218 -19.63 -17.62 8.40
CA LYS A 218 -20.25 -17.87 9.71
C LYS A 218 -19.38 -18.70 10.64
N THR A 219 -19.39 -18.28 11.90
CA THR A 219 -19.14 -19.06 13.14
C THR A 219 -17.77 -18.89 13.78
N ILE A 220 -17.76 -18.08 14.86
CA ILE A 220 -16.85 -18.02 16.02
C ILE A 220 -15.49 -18.72 15.79
N ALA A 221 -14.53 -17.91 15.35
CA ALA A 221 -13.17 -18.31 15.01
C ALA A 221 -12.40 -18.90 16.20
N THR A 222 -12.43 -20.21 16.33
CA THR A 222 -11.30 -20.96 16.90
C THR A 222 -10.14 -20.74 15.92
N ARG A 223 -9.41 -19.62 16.06
CA ARG A 223 -8.29 -19.23 15.18
C ARG A 223 -7.35 -20.43 15.02
N GLN A 224 -7.44 -21.10 13.87
CA GLN A 224 -6.65 -22.29 13.58
C GLN A 224 -5.16 -21.92 13.55
N PRO A 225 -4.28 -22.80 14.02
CA PRO A 225 -2.84 -22.62 13.89
C PRO A 225 -2.49 -22.52 12.40
N ILE A 226 -1.62 -21.57 12.05
CA ILE A 226 -1.14 -21.41 10.67
C ILE A 226 0.30 -21.87 10.55
N THR A 227 0.63 -22.51 9.42
CA THR A 227 2.02 -22.90 9.13
C THR A 227 2.93 -21.68 9.02
N LEU A 228 4.23 -21.87 9.26
CA LEU A 228 5.22 -20.79 9.18
C LEU A 228 5.30 -20.17 7.78
N ASP A 229 5.21 -20.99 6.74
CA ASP A 229 5.21 -20.52 5.35
C ASP A 229 4.00 -19.65 5.04
N TYR A 230 2.83 -20.04 5.52
CA TYR A 230 1.62 -19.27 5.33
C TYR A 230 1.63 -17.97 6.15
N ALA A 231 2.18 -17.99 7.37
CA ALA A 231 2.41 -16.79 8.16
C ALA A 231 3.32 -15.81 7.42
N ARG A 232 4.40 -16.30 6.81
CA ARG A 232 5.30 -15.51 5.96
C ARG A 232 4.57 -14.91 4.76
N GLU A 233 3.79 -15.69 4.01
CA GLU A 233 3.01 -15.19 2.87
C GLU A 233 2.06 -14.07 3.32
N ARG A 234 1.35 -14.25 4.44
CA ARG A 234 0.49 -13.21 5.01
C ARG A 234 1.27 -11.93 5.37
N LEU A 235 2.46 -12.04 5.96
CA LEU A 235 3.30 -10.88 6.28
C LEU A 235 3.75 -10.13 5.03
N ILE A 236 4.19 -10.85 3.99
CA ILE A 236 4.56 -10.25 2.69
C ILE A 236 3.36 -9.51 2.10
N PHE A 237 2.19 -10.16 2.13
CA PHE A 237 0.97 -9.58 1.59
C PHE A 237 0.58 -8.29 2.30
N GLN A 238 0.70 -8.23 3.64
CA GLN A 238 0.47 -7.01 4.41
C GLN A 238 1.44 -5.88 4.02
N ILE A 239 2.72 -6.18 3.77
CA ILE A 239 3.68 -5.17 3.31
C ILE A 239 3.29 -4.65 1.92
N MET A 240 2.96 -5.56 0.99
CA MET A 240 2.52 -5.20 -0.37
C MET A 240 1.23 -4.37 -0.36
N GLN A 241 0.32 -4.64 0.58
CA GLN A 241 -0.86 -3.84 0.82
C GLN A 241 -0.49 -2.38 1.14
N VAL A 242 0.42 -2.15 2.10
CA VAL A 242 0.82 -0.79 2.47
C VAL A 242 1.49 -0.06 1.30
N VAL A 243 2.35 -0.76 0.54
CA VAL A 243 3.05 -0.17 -0.61
C VAL A 243 2.09 0.19 -1.75
N SER A 244 1.03 -0.60 -1.96
CA SER A 244 0.05 -0.35 -3.02
C SER A 244 -1.05 0.66 -2.65
N ALA A 245 -1.26 0.91 -1.36
CA ALA A 245 -2.30 1.83 -0.86
C ALA A 245 -2.32 3.21 -1.56
N PRO A 246 -1.18 3.90 -1.80
CA PRO A 246 -1.15 5.15 -2.58
C PRO A 246 -1.78 5.03 -3.95
N ILE A 247 -1.46 3.97 -4.70
CA ILE A 247 -1.93 3.79 -6.08
C ILE A 247 -3.44 3.57 -6.08
N VAL A 248 -3.95 2.74 -5.17
CA VAL A 248 -5.38 2.51 -5.00
C VAL A 248 -6.11 3.82 -4.66
N ALA A 249 -5.54 4.65 -3.78
CA ALA A 249 -6.13 5.92 -3.40
C ALA A 249 -6.11 6.95 -4.54
N MET A 250 -5.04 7.00 -5.34
CA MET A 250 -4.96 7.87 -6.53
C MET A 250 -6.07 7.53 -7.53
N ILE A 251 -6.27 6.24 -7.81
CA ILE A 251 -7.35 5.79 -8.71
C ILE A 251 -8.72 6.14 -8.11
N ALA A 252 -8.95 5.83 -6.84
CA ALA A 252 -10.22 6.13 -6.18
C ALA A 252 -10.53 7.63 -6.17
N TYR A 253 -9.53 8.48 -5.92
CA TYR A 253 -9.69 9.93 -5.94
C TYR A 253 -10.18 10.44 -7.29
N TYR A 254 -9.69 9.89 -8.40
CA TYR A 254 -10.12 10.23 -9.75
C TYR A 254 -11.47 9.64 -10.13
N LEU A 255 -11.80 8.44 -9.65
CA LEU A 255 -13.09 7.82 -9.92
C LEU A 255 -14.25 8.50 -9.18
N PHE A 256 -13.99 9.01 -7.98
CA PHE A 256 -15.02 9.60 -7.12
C PHE A 256 -15.12 11.12 -7.20
N GLU A 257 -14.12 11.80 -7.78
CA GLU A 257 -14.07 13.26 -7.96
C GLU A 257 -14.60 14.05 -6.75
N PRO A 258 -13.96 13.92 -5.56
CA PRO A 258 -14.54 14.46 -4.34
C PRO A 258 -14.62 15.99 -4.34
N ASP A 259 -15.83 16.52 -4.08
CA ASP A 259 -16.10 17.97 -4.00
C ASP A 259 -15.53 18.63 -2.74
N THR A 260 -15.27 17.84 -1.69
CA THR A 260 -14.79 18.35 -0.40
C THR A 260 -13.50 17.69 0.05
N LYS A 261 -12.65 18.46 0.75
CA LYS A 261 -11.40 17.94 1.35
C LYS A 261 -11.67 16.79 2.31
N ALA A 262 -12.76 16.85 3.08
CA ALA A 262 -13.15 15.79 4.01
C ALA A 262 -13.44 14.47 3.28
N MET A 263 -14.15 14.53 2.15
CA MET A 263 -14.41 13.36 1.31
C MET A 263 -13.13 12.81 0.70
N SER A 264 -12.22 13.67 0.22
CA SER A 264 -10.91 13.24 -0.28
C SER A 264 -10.08 12.51 0.78
N ILE A 265 -10.07 13.03 2.02
CA ILE A 265 -9.39 12.38 3.16
C ILE A 265 -10.04 11.03 3.49
N ALA A 266 -11.37 10.98 3.52
CA ALA A 266 -12.10 9.75 3.79
C ALA A 266 -11.81 8.67 2.73
N ILE A 267 -11.88 9.02 1.45
CA ILE A 267 -11.56 8.11 0.33
C ILE A 267 -10.13 7.63 0.46
N ALA A 268 -9.17 8.54 0.64
CA ALA A 268 -7.75 8.19 0.78
C ALA A 268 -7.52 7.20 1.92
N PHE A 269 -8.09 7.48 3.10
CA PHE A 269 -7.92 6.64 4.28
C PHE A 269 -8.58 5.27 4.09
N ILE A 270 -9.81 5.24 3.56
CA ILE A 270 -10.55 4.01 3.28
C ILE A 270 -9.82 3.18 2.23
N SER A 271 -9.33 3.79 1.14
CA SER A 271 -8.50 3.10 0.13
C SER A 271 -7.25 2.50 0.74
N GLY A 272 -6.58 3.24 1.64
CA GLY A 272 -5.45 2.73 2.39
C GLY A 272 -5.81 1.54 3.28
N PHE A 273 -6.90 1.65 4.05
CA PHE A 273 -7.36 0.61 4.96
C PHE A 273 -7.90 -0.64 4.25
N ALA A 274 -8.64 -0.45 3.15
CA ALA A 274 -9.30 -1.49 2.37
C ALA A 274 -8.46 -2.05 1.22
N SER A 275 -7.23 -1.56 1.04
CA SER A 275 -6.30 -2.01 0.00
C SER A 275 -6.10 -3.53 -0.02
N GLU A 276 -6.22 -4.21 1.13
CA GLU A 276 -6.19 -5.67 1.21
C GLU A 276 -7.30 -6.32 0.38
N SER A 277 -8.55 -5.89 0.60
CA SER A 277 -9.72 -6.44 -0.07
C SER A 277 -9.64 -6.20 -1.58
N VAL A 278 -9.11 -5.04 -1.97
CA VAL A 278 -8.87 -4.70 -3.39
C VAL A 278 -7.82 -5.64 -4.00
N LEU A 279 -6.68 -5.83 -3.34
CA LEU A 279 -5.63 -6.73 -3.84
C LEU A 279 -6.08 -8.19 -3.94
N ILE A 280 -6.85 -8.67 -2.95
CA ILE A 280 -7.47 -10.00 -3.02
C ILE A 280 -8.41 -10.09 -4.23
N GLY A 281 -9.21 -9.05 -4.47
CA GLY A 281 -10.09 -8.96 -5.63
C GLY A 281 -9.33 -9.00 -6.96
N VAL A 282 -8.24 -8.23 -7.09
CA VAL A 282 -7.38 -8.21 -8.28
C VAL A 282 -6.71 -9.55 -8.51
N ARG A 283 -6.19 -10.20 -7.45
CA ARG A 283 -5.60 -11.54 -7.53
C ARG A 283 -6.62 -12.56 -8.07
N ARG A 284 -7.82 -12.59 -7.49
CA ARG A 284 -8.90 -13.47 -7.94
C ARG A 284 -9.28 -13.23 -9.40
N LEU A 285 -9.38 -11.97 -9.81
CA LEU A 285 -9.67 -11.63 -11.21
C LEU A 285 -8.55 -12.09 -12.15
N GLY A 286 -7.28 -11.89 -11.74
CA GLY A 286 -6.11 -12.37 -12.47
C GLY A 286 -6.13 -13.89 -12.66
N ASP A 287 -6.44 -14.64 -11.60
CA ASP A 287 -6.53 -16.11 -11.66
C ASP A 287 -7.63 -16.58 -12.63
N VAL A 288 -8.80 -15.92 -12.62
CA VAL A 288 -9.90 -16.21 -13.56
C VAL A 288 -9.49 -15.90 -15.01
N LEU A 289 -8.80 -14.78 -15.24
CA LEU A 289 -8.36 -14.41 -16.58
C LEU A 289 -7.26 -15.35 -17.09
N LEU A 290 -6.29 -15.73 -16.25
CA LEU A 290 -5.25 -16.68 -16.61
C LEU A 290 -5.82 -18.08 -16.89
N ALA A 291 -6.79 -18.53 -16.08
CA ALA A 291 -7.49 -19.79 -16.33
C ALA A 291 -8.28 -19.77 -17.66
N LYS A 292 -8.88 -18.63 -18.00
CA LYS A 292 -9.63 -18.45 -19.26
C LYS A 292 -8.71 -18.35 -20.49
N VAL A 293 -7.51 -17.78 -20.34
CA VAL A 293 -6.50 -17.66 -21.41
C VAL A 293 -5.72 -18.98 -21.59
N GLY A 294 -5.53 -19.76 -20.52
CA GLY A 294 -4.88 -21.08 -20.57
C GLY A 294 -5.82 -22.24 -20.93
N GLY A 295 -7.11 -21.98 -21.12
CA GLY A 295 -8.15 -22.99 -21.34
C GLY A 295 -8.60 -23.07 -22.79
N ASP A 296 -7.76 -23.61 -23.67
CA ASP A 296 -8.21 -24.27 -24.90
C ASP A 296 -7.23 -25.39 -25.30
N ASN A 297 -7.37 -26.55 -24.65
CA ASN A 297 -7.21 -27.86 -25.29
C ASN A 297 -7.70 -28.96 -24.32
N PRO A 298 -8.98 -29.37 -24.37
CA PRO A 298 -9.37 -30.65 -23.81
C PRO A 298 -8.75 -31.75 -24.67
N GLY A 299 -7.60 -32.28 -24.22
CA GLY A 299 -6.98 -33.45 -24.83
C GLY A 299 -7.99 -34.62 -24.91
N PRO A 300 -7.90 -35.48 -25.95
CA PRO A 300 -8.87 -36.54 -26.18
C PRO A 300 -8.94 -37.47 -24.99
N LYS A 301 -10.15 -37.69 -24.46
CA LYS A 301 -10.40 -38.70 -23.45
C LYS A 301 -10.27 -40.06 -24.13
N ASP A 302 -9.16 -40.75 -23.88
CA ASP A 302 -9.02 -42.15 -24.23
C ASP A 302 -10.11 -42.96 -23.51
N HIS A 303 -10.99 -43.55 -24.31
CA HIS A 303 -11.97 -44.53 -23.87
C HIS A 303 -11.25 -45.82 -23.45
N PRO A 304 -11.54 -46.39 -22.26
CA PRO A 304 -11.15 -47.76 -21.98
C PRO A 304 -12.06 -48.70 -22.78
N SER A 305 -11.44 -49.48 -23.68
CA SER A 305 -12.06 -50.64 -24.34
C SER A 305 -11.88 -51.90 -23.48
N PRO A 306 -12.76 -52.90 -23.63
CA PRO A 306 -13.32 -53.74 -22.56
C PRO A 306 -12.41 -54.83 -22.00
#